data_AF-A0A2V6ZUC4-F1
#
_entry.id   AF-A0A2V6ZUC4-F1
#
_cell.length_a   1.000
_cell.length_b   1.000
_cell.length_c   1.000
_cell.angle_alpha   90.00
_cell.angle_beta   90.00
_cell.angle_gamma   90.00
#
_symmetry.space_group_name_H-M   'P 1'
#
loop_
_entity.id
_entity.type
_entity.pdbx_description
1 polymer ?
#
loop_
_entity_poly.entity_id
_entity_poly.type
_entity_poly.pdbx_seq_one_letter_code
_entity_poly.pdbx_strand_id
1 'polypeptide(L)'
;MTPRFGTRGGFLALLVLVPLVWLTPLAYASPPDQTWIGGFYDDADFDDVVLLATSLVLALGDIAPALAASLIVVACLLLLDVKAGPLTVRLGAPSRAPPRA
;
A
#
# COMPACT_ATOMS: atom_id res chain seq x y z
N MET A 1 -23.88 -6.60 35.99
CA MET A 1 -22.82 -5.58 36.10
C MET A 1 -22.95 -4.63 34.92
N THR A 2 -23.50 -3.43 35.12
CA THR A 2 -23.56 -2.40 34.08
C THR A 2 -22.26 -1.58 34.14
N PRO A 3 -21.48 -1.49 33.06
CA PRO A 3 -20.25 -0.71 33.06
C PRO A 3 -20.60 0.78 33.26
N ARG A 4 -20.08 1.37 34.34
CA ARG A 4 -20.13 2.82 34.57
C ARG A 4 -18.94 3.45 33.86
N PHE A 5 -19.11 3.76 32.58
CA PHE A 5 -18.17 4.63 31.90
C PHE A 5 -18.30 6.02 32.50
N GLY A 6 -17.23 6.55 33.11
CA GLY A 6 -17.18 7.97 33.45
C GLY A 6 -17.46 8.79 32.18
N THR A 7 -18.06 9.98 32.32
CA THR A 7 -18.48 10.83 31.20
C THR A 7 -17.41 11.00 30.11
N ARG A 8 -16.13 11.04 30.51
CA ARG A 8 -14.97 11.06 29.58
C ARG A 8 -14.81 9.76 28.79
N GLY A 9 -14.90 8.60 29.45
CA GLY A 9 -14.82 7.29 28.80
C GLY A 9 -16.02 7.01 27.89
N GLY A 10 -17.21 7.42 28.30
CA GLY A 10 -18.41 7.33 27.46
C GLY A 10 -18.31 8.21 26.22
N PHE A 11 -17.78 9.43 26.36
CA PHE A 11 -17.54 10.33 25.24
C PHE A 11 -16.50 9.77 24.25
N LEU A 12 -15.36 9.25 24.75
CA LEU A 12 -14.35 8.61 23.90
C LEU A 12 -14.90 7.38 23.18
N ALA A 13 -15.69 6.55 23.87
CA ALA A 13 -16.33 5.40 23.25
C ALA A 13 -17.30 5.83 22.14
N LEU A 14 -18.09 6.88 22.35
CA LEU A 14 -18.98 7.44 21.33
C LEU A 14 -18.20 8.00 20.14
N LEU A 15 -17.10 8.72 20.40
CA LEU A 15 -16.21 9.31 19.39
C LEU A 15 -15.61 8.23 18.46
N VAL A 16 -15.39 7.01 18.94
CA VAL A 16 -14.86 5.90 18.13
C VAL A 16 -15.99 5.10 17.48
N LEU A 17 -17.01 4.71 18.25
CA LEU A 17 -18.06 3.80 17.78
C LEU A 17 -18.96 4.43 16.72
N VAL A 18 -19.27 5.73 16.85
CA VAL A 18 -20.09 6.44 15.87
C VAL A 18 -19.43 6.39 14.48
N PRO A 19 -18.21 6.90 14.26
CA PRO A 19 -17.57 6.79 12.96
C PRO A 19 -17.43 5.34 12.51
N LEU A 20 -17.08 4.40 13.39
CA LEU A 20 -16.93 3.00 12.99
C LEU A 20 -18.20 2.38 12.38
N VAL A 21 -19.37 2.71 12.95
CA VAL A 21 -20.68 2.28 12.43
C VAL A 21 -21.06 3.05 11.15
N TRP A 22 -20.71 4.34 11.09
CA TRP A 22 -21.09 5.22 9.98
C TRP A 22 -20.15 5.18 8.77
N LEU A 23 -18.92 4.67 8.91
CA LEU A 23 -17.95 4.59 7.81
C LEU A 23 -18.50 3.82 6.61
N THR A 24 -19.15 2.68 6.85
CA THR A 24 -19.71 1.84 5.79
C THR A 24 -20.82 2.56 5.01
N PRO A 25 -21.92 3.05 5.61
CA PRO A 25 -22.96 3.75 4.86
C PRO A 25 -22.46 5.06 4.23
N LEU A 26 -21.53 5.79 4.85
CA LEU A 26 -20.92 6.97 4.21
C LEU A 26 -20.09 6.58 2.98
N ALA A 27 -19.37 5.46 3.04
CA ALA A 27 -18.64 4.94 1.88
C ALA A 27 -19.59 4.52 0.75
N TYR A 28 -20.78 3.99 1.07
CA TYR A 28 -21.81 3.65 0.07
C TYR A 28 -22.55 4.88 -0.49
N ALA A 29 -22.56 6.00 0.22
CA ALA A 29 -23.14 7.25 -0.28
C ALA A 29 -22.30 7.87 -1.41
N SER A 30 -21.02 7.48 -1.49
CA SER A 30 -20.15 7.77 -2.63
C SER A 30 -20.34 6.68 -3.70
N PRO A 31 -20.69 7.02 -4.95
CA PRO A 31 -20.75 6.03 -6.01
C PRO A 31 -19.37 5.37 -6.22
N PRO A 32 -19.32 4.10 -6.67
CA PRO A 32 -18.07 3.47 -7.07
C PRO A 32 -17.27 4.35 -8.03
N ASP A 33 -15.94 4.41 -7.87
CA ASP A 33 -15.08 5.21 -8.78
C ASP A 33 -15.20 4.66 -10.21
N GLN A 34 -15.85 5.43 -11.08
CA GLN A 34 -16.06 5.08 -12.48
C GLN A 34 -14.76 5.10 -13.30
N THR A 35 -13.71 5.73 -12.78
CA THR A 35 -12.39 5.82 -13.42
C THR A 35 -11.40 4.81 -12.86
N TRP A 36 -11.85 3.89 -12.01
CA TRP A 36 -10.98 2.88 -11.43
C TRP A 36 -10.48 1.89 -12.49
N ILE A 37 -9.17 1.72 -12.57
CA ILE A 37 -8.49 0.83 -13.50
C ILE A 37 -7.84 -0.31 -12.68
N GLY A 38 -8.22 -1.55 -12.99
CA GLY A 38 -7.63 -2.73 -12.37
C GLY A 38 -6.17 -2.92 -12.78
N GLY A 39 -5.34 -3.38 -11.84
CA GLY A 39 -3.90 -3.43 -12.01
C GLY A 39 -3.19 -2.10 -11.80
N PHE A 40 -3.90 -0.99 -11.53
CA PHE A 40 -3.28 0.32 -11.32
C PHE A 40 -3.46 0.86 -9.89
N TYR A 41 -4.63 0.66 -9.30
CA TYR A 41 -4.96 1.20 -7.97
C TYR A 41 -5.02 0.13 -6.87
N ASP A 42 -4.79 -1.13 -7.21
CA ASP A 42 -4.87 -2.33 -6.36
C ASP A 42 -3.50 -2.90 -5.97
N ASP A 43 -2.43 -2.08 -6.02
CA ASP A 43 -1.05 -2.51 -5.70
C ASP A 43 -0.49 -3.55 -6.71
N ALA A 44 -1.09 -3.63 -7.91
CA ALA A 44 -0.69 -4.52 -8.98
C ALA A 44 -0.09 -3.79 -10.18
N ASP A 45 0.44 -2.57 -9.98
CA ASP A 45 1.12 -1.76 -11.00
C ASP A 45 2.65 -1.96 -11.04
N PHE A 46 3.17 -2.83 -10.17
CA PHE A 46 4.58 -3.24 -10.11
C PHE A 46 5.57 -2.11 -9.77
N ASP A 47 5.12 -1.09 -9.04
CA ASP A 47 6.02 -0.03 -8.56
C ASP A 47 7.07 -0.59 -7.57
N ASP A 48 6.73 -1.64 -6.84
CA ASP A 48 7.60 -2.46 -5.98
C ASP A 48 8.76 -3.10 -6.75
N VAL A 49 8.50 -3.65 -7.94
CA VAL A 49 9.51 -4.23 -8.83
C VAL A 49 10.43 -3.12 -9.35
N VAL A 50 9.89 -1.96 -9.74
CA VAL A 50 10.69 -0.81 -10.18
C VAL A 50 11.57 -0.29 -9.04
N LEU A 51 11.04 -0.20 -7.82
CA LEU A 51 11.78 0.18 -6.63
C LEU A 51 12.91 -0.81 -6.32
N LEU A 52 12.63 -2.11 -6.43
CA LEU A 52 13.63 -3.16 -6.25
C LEU A 52 14.73 -3.10 -7.33
N ALA A 53 14.35 -2.92 -8.59
CA ALA A 53 15.30 -2.78 -9.70
C ALA A 53 16.21 -1.57 -9.51
N THR A 54 15.64 -0.40 -9.18
CA THR A 54 16.40 0.85 -9.01
C THR A 54 17.29 0.82 -7.77
N SER A 55 16.82 0.24 -6.66
CA SER A 55 17.64 0.06 -5.46
C SER A 55 18.79 -0.92 -5.70
N LEU A 56 18.57 -1.99 -6.47
CA LEU A 56 19.63 -2.92 -6.88
C LEU A 56 20.67 -2.23 -7.76
N VAL A 57 20.24 -1.44 -8.76
CA VAL A 57 21.15 -0.66 -9.62
C VAL A 57 21.97 0.32 -8.79
N LEU A 58 21.35 1.01 -7.83
CA LEU A 58 22.07 1.91 -6.92
C LEU A 58 23.09 1.15 -6.06
N ALA A 59 22.70 0.01 -5.49
CA ALA A 59 23.57 -0.80 -4.64
C ALA A 59 24.77 -1.42 -5.40
N LEU A 60 24.58 -1.80 -6.67
CA LEU A 60 25.64 -2.35 -7.52
C LEU A 60 26.46 -1.29 -8.27
N GLY A 61 25.93 -0.07 -8.41
CA GLY A 61 26.63 1.05 -9.03
C GLY A 61 27.95 1.40 -8.34
N ASP A 62 28.03 1.16 -7.02
CA ASP A 62 29.26 1.31 -6.24
C ASP A 62 30.29 0.18 -6.50
N ILE A 63 29.89 -0.93 -7.15
CA ILE A 63 30.73 -2.14 -7.30
C ILE A 63 31.31 -2.32 -8.72
N ALA A 64 30.70 -1.83 -9.80
CA ALA A 64 31.36 -1.73 -11.12
C ALA A 64 30.50 -1.00 -12.19
N PRO A 65 31.08 -0.08 -13.00
CA PRO A 65 30.36 0.57 -14.11
C PRO A 65 30.10 -0.37 -15.32
N ALA A 66 30.61 -1.60 -15.31
CA ALA A 66 30.51 -2.53 -16.45
C ALA A 66 29.27 -3.43 -16.43
N LEU A 67 28.60 -3.59 -15.28
CA LEU A 67 27.39 -4.42 -15.12
C LEU A 67 26.08 -3.64 -15.36
N ALA A 68 26.17 -2.43 -15.92
CA ALA A 68 25.03 -1.58 -16.26
C ALA A 68 24.35 -1.96 -17.59
N ALA A 69 24.61 -3.17 -18.11
CA ALA A 69 23.89 -3.71 -19.25
C ALA A 69 22.52 -4.24 -18.76
N SER A 70 21.49 -3.48 -19.09
CA SER A 70 20.06 -3.58 -18.74
C SER A 70 19.38 -4.97 -18.72
N LEU A 71 20.02 -6.02 -19.21
CA LEU A 71 19.45 -7.37 -19.30
C LEU A 71 19.62 -8.21 -18.01
N ILE A 72 20.58 -7.87 -17.15
CA ILE A 72 20.91 -8.66 -15.94
C ILE A 72 19.94 -8.37 -14.79
N VAL A 73 19.40 -7.15 -14.70
CA VAL A 73 18.54 -6.73 -13.58
C VAL A 73 17.23 -7.53 -13.53
N VAL A 74 16.57 -7.75 -14.68
CA VAL A 74 15.33 -8.54 -14.75
C VAL A 74 15.56 -10.02 -14.47
N ALA A 75 16.66 -10.58 -14.98
CA ALA A 75 17.02 -11.98 -14.70
C ALA A 75 17.43 -12.19 -13.24
N CYS A 76 18.16 -11.26 -12.63
CA CYS A 76 18.48 -11.28 -11.20
C CYS A 76 17.21 -11.12 -10.34
N LEU A 77 16.26 -10.27 -10.72
CA LEU A 77 14.97 -10.14 -10.03
C LEU A 77 14.17 -11.44 -9.98
N LEU A 78 14.18 -12.22 -11.08
CA LEU A 78 13.52 -13.54 -11.14
C LEU A 78 14.26 -14.63 -10.35
N LEU A 79 15.56 -14.44 -10.09
CA LEU A 79 16.41 -15.42 -9.40
C LEU A 79 16.63 -15.10 -7.91
N LEU A 80 16.41 -13.86 -7.49
CA LEU A 80 16.49 -13.44 -6.10
C LEU A 80 15.17 -13.78 -5.41
N ASP A 81 15.16 -14.86 -4.62
CA ASP A 81 14.16 -15.06 -3.55
C ASP A 81 14.42 -14.00 -2.47
N VAL A 82 14.04 -12.75 -2.76
CA VAL A 82 14.14 -11.66 -1.80
C VAL A 82 13.15 -11.99 -0.70
N LYS A 83 13.64 -12.57 0.40
CA LYS A 83 12.97 -12.49 1.69
C LYS A 83 12.79 -11.00 1.95
N ALA A 84 11.58 -10.52 1.71
CA ALA A 84 11.20 -9.13 1.86
C ALA A 84 11.58 -8.67 3.27
N GLY A 85 12.77 -8.09 3.40
CA GLY A 85 13.05 -7.18 4.49
C GLY A 85 12.06 -6.02 4.34
N PRO A 86 11.53 -5.46 5.43
CA PRO A 86 10.60 -4.35 5.32
C PRO A 86 11.34 -3.17 4.68
N LEU A 87 11.16 -3.01 3.36
CA LEU A 87 11.48 -1.75 2.72
C LEU A 87 10.41 -0.78 3.21
N THR A 88 10.85 0.28 3.87
CA THR A 88 9.96 1.39 4.24
C THR A 88 9.59 2.12 2.97
N VAL A 89 8.61 1.59 2.25
CA VAL A 89 8.01 2.20 1.08
C VAL A 89 7.30 3.47 1.54
N ARG A 90 7.58 4.58 0.88
CA ARG A 90 6.76 5.78 1.00
C ARG A 90 5.39 5.37 0.46
N LEU A 91 4.38 5.32 1.34
CA LEU A 91 2.99 5.15 0.92
C LEU A 91 2.74 6.05 -0.29
N GLY A 92 2.46 5.43 -1.43
CA GLY A 92 2.07 6.12 -2.65
C GLY A 92 0.82 6.96 -2.41
N ALA A 93 0.34 7.63 -3.47
CA ALA A 93 -0.97 8.26 -3.41
C ALA A 93 -2.00 7.25 -2.87
N PRO A 94 -2.95 7.66 -2.02
CA PRO A 94 -3.91 6.75 -1.42
C PRO A 94 -4.60 5.92 -2.51
N SER A 95 -4.49 4.60 -2.40
CA SER A 95 -5.10 3.64 -3.32
C SER A 95 -6.59 3.88 -3.43
N ARG A 96 -7.09 3.97 -4.67
CA ARG A 96 -8.52 4.18 -4.93
C ARG A 96 -9.26 2.86 -4.71
N ALA A 97 -10.41 2.92 -4.05
CA ALA A 97 -11.20 1.72 -3.77
C ALA A 97 -11.77 1.13 -5.07
N PRO A 98 -11.71 -0.20 -5.25
CA PRO A 98 -12.28 -0.87 -6.42
C PRO A 98 -13.81 -0.71 -6.46
N PRO A 99 -14.40 -0.65 -7.66
CA PRO A 99 -15.85 -0.75 -7.81
C PRO A 99 -16.31 -2.14 -7.36
N ARG A 100 -17.46 -2.20 -6.68
CA ARG A 100 -18.06 -3.48 -6.30
C ARG A 100 -18.71 -4.11 -7.54
N ALA A 101 -18.51 -5.42 -7.71
CA ALA A 101 -19.20 -6.24 -8.70
C ALA A 101 -20.69 -6.43 -8.33
#